data_AF-A0A851FAN9-F1
#
_entry.id   AF-A0A851FAN9-F1
#
_cell.length_a   1.000
_cell.length_b   1.000
_cell.length_c   1.000
_cell.angle_alpha   90.00
_cell.angle_beta   90.00
_cell.angle_gamma   90.00
#
_symmetry.space_group_name_H-M   'P 1'
#
loop_
_entity.id
_entity.type
_entity.pdbx_description
1 polymer ?
#
loop_
_entity_poly.entity_id
_entity_poly.type
_entity_poly.pdbx_seq_one_letter_code
_entity_poly.pdbx_strand_id
1 'polypeptide(L)'
;VQLDFWLAPRGPGYPVDVRVPFPSLQPVKAHLEAGGVSYSIMIEDVQALLEEEQREMLRSSRRLPLSTATFNYEAYHTLEEV
;
A
#
# COMPACT_ATOMS: atom_id res chain seq x y z
N VAL A 1 -12.35 -7.12 -13.99
CA VAL A 1 -11.22 -6.32 -13.44
C VAL A 1 -11.57 -5.97 -12.01
N GLN A 2 -10.68 -6.22 -11.06
CA GLN A 2 -10.87 -5.82 -9.67
C GLN A 2 -9.88 -4.71 -9.37
N LEU A 3 -10.37 -3.49 -9.21
CA LEU A 3 -9.57 -2.32 -8.83
C LEU A 3 -9.78 -2.03 -7.36
N ASP A 4 -8.73 -1.53 -6.71
CA ASP A 4 -8.70 -1.28 -5.29
C ASP A 4 -8.43 0.20 -5.05
N PHE A 5 -9.45 0.93 -4.59
CA PHE A 5 -9.41 2.38 -4.44
C PHE A 5 -8.89 2.75 -3.06
N TRP A 6 -7.66 3.24 -3.00
CA TRP A 6 -7.04 3.73 -1.77
C TRP A 6 -7.55 5.11 -1.38
N LEU A 7 -7.79 5.97 -2.38
CA LEU A 7 -8.49 7.23 -2.20
C LEU A 7 -9.68 7.27 -3.16
N ALA A 8 -10.88 7.06 -2.59
CA ALA A 8 -12.11 7.00 -3.36
C ALA A 8 -12.46 8.36 -4.02
N PRO A 9 -13.21 8.36 -5.14
CA PRO A 9 -13.71 9.58 -5.76
C PRO A 9 -14.57 10.42 -4.80
N ARG A 10 -14.22 11.69 -4.66
CA ARG A 10 -14.94 12.66 -3.80
C ARG A 10 -15.67 13.76 -4.56
N GLY A 11 -15.32 13.96 -5.82
CA GLY A 11 -15.88 14.98 -6.70
C GLY A 11 -14.86 15.48 -7.73
N PRO A 12 -15.29 16.32 -8.68
CA PRO A 12 -14.39 16.91 -9.67
C PRO A 12 -13.23 17.68 -9.03
N GLY A 13 -12.03 17.55 -9.59
CA GLY A 13 -10.82 18.25 -9.12
C GLY A 13 -10.12 17.61 -7.91
N TYR A 14 -10.72 16.61 -7.26
CA TYR A 14 -10.04 15.83 -6.23
C TYR A 14 -9.31 14.62 -6.85
N PRO A 15 -8.10 14.29 -6.38
CA PRO A 15 -7.37 13.12 -6.85
C PRO A 15 -8.07 11.82 -6.41
N VAL A 16 -7.79 10.76 -7.17
CA VAL A 16 -8.23 9.39 -6.92
C VAL A 16 -7.00 8.51 -6.98
N ASP A 17 -6.78 7.73 -5.92
CA ASP A 17 -5.65 6.80 -5.83
C ASP A 17 -6.18 5.38 -5.93
N VAL A 18 -5.67 4.62 -6.90
CA VAL A 18 -6.12 3.26 -7.20
C VAL A 18 -4.93 2.34 -7.37
N ARG A 19 -4.96 1.22 -6.65
CA ARG A 19 -4.07 0.09 -6.90
C ARG A 19 -4.64 -0.75 -8.03
N VAL A 20 -3.83 -0.91 -9.07
CA VAL A 20 -4.19 -1.68 -10.26
C VAL A 20 -3.42 -3.01 -10.25
N PRO A 21 -4.10 -4.17 -10.27
CA PRO A 21 -3.40 -5.44 -10.42
C PRO A 21 -2.63 -5.51 -11.74
N PHE A 22 -1.44 -6.12 -11.72
CA PHE A 22 -0.55 -6.20 -12.90
C PHE A 22 -1.25 -6.68 -14.19
N PRO A 23 -2.10 -7.74 -14.18
CA PRO A 23 -2.80 -8.19 -15.40
C PRO A 23 -3.76 -7.14 -16.00
N SER A 24 -4.16 -6.15 -15.21
CA SER A 24 -5.11 -5.10 -15.60
C SER A 24 -4.44 -3.76 -15.90
N LEU A 25 -3.12 -3.66 -15.80
CA LEU A 25 -2.40 -2.39 -15.95
C LEU A 25 -2.59 -1.77 -17.34
N GLN A 26 -2.38 -2.56 -18.41
CA GLN A 26 -2.49 -2.05 -19.78
C GLN A 26 -3.93 -1.66 -20.15
N PRO A 27 -4.96 -2.48 -19.89
CA PRO A 27 -6.35 -2.07 -20.12
C PRO A 27 -6.76 -0.80 -19.37
N VAL A 28 -6.32 -0.63 -18.12
CA VAL A 28 -6.66 0.56 -17.32
C VAL A 28 -5.97 1.81 -17.89
N LYS A 29 -4.69 1.74 -18.24
CA LYS A 29 -3.98 2.87 -18.87
C LYS A 29 -4.64 3.30 -20.17
N ALA A 30 -4.94 2.33 -21.05
CA ALA A 30 -5.63 2.60 -22.30
C ALA A 30 -7.02 3.25 -22.09
N HIS A 31 -7.75 2.82 -21.05
CA HIS A 31 -9.05 3.42 -20.71
C HIS A 31 -8.91 4.87 -20.23
N LEU A 32 -7.93 5.17 -19.38
CA LEU A 32 -7.67 6.53 -18.90
C LEU A 32 -7.24 7.45 -20.03
N GLU A 33 -6.36 6.98 -20.92
CA GLU A 33 -5.89 7.72 -22.08
C GLU A 33 -7.01 8.02 -23.08
N ALA A 34 -7.84 7.01 -23.40
CA ALA A 34 -9.01 7.20 -24.27
C ALA A 34 -10.05 8.16 -23.66
N GLY A 35 -10.12 8.21 -22.32
CA GLY A 35 -10.99 9.14 -21.58
C GLY A 35 -10.39 10.54 -21.37
N GLY A 36 -9.15 10.79 -21.82
CA GLY A 36 -8.46 12.06 -21.57
C GLY A 36 -8.13 12.31 -20.09
N VAL A 37 -8.10 11.26 -19.27
CA VAL A 37 -7.82 11.36 -17.84
C VAL A 37 -6.31 11.29 -17.63
N SER A 38 -5.73 12.40 -17.19
CA SER A 38 -4.31 12.44 -16.80
C SER A 38 -4.07 11.59 -15.54
N TYR A 39 -2.94 10.89 -15.52
CA TYR A 39 -2.53 10.08 -14.38
C TYR A 39 -1.00 10.14 -14.18
N SER A 40 -0.57 9.75 -12.99
CA SER A 40 0.83 9.54 -12.63
C SER A 40 0.97 8.25 -11.85
N ILE A 41 2.12 7.58 -11.97
CA ILE A 41 2.41 6.38 -11.17
C ILE A 41 3.07 6.84 -9.86
N MET A 42 2.35 6.72 -8.74
CA MET A 42 2.88 7.06 -7.42
C MET A 42 3.73 5.93 -6.82
N ILE A 43 3.29 4.68 -7.02
CA ILE A 43 3.98 3.48 -6.57
C ILE A 43 4.07 2.53 -7.78
N GLU A 44 5.29 2.24 -8.20
CA GLU A 44 5.55 1.35 -9.34
C GLU A 44 5.22 -0.10 -9.02
N ASP A 45 5.65 -0.56 -7.84
CA ASP A 45 5.42 -1.91 -7.36
C ASP A 45 5.08 -1.92 -5.86
N VAL A 46 3.83 -2.27 -5.56
CA VAL A 46 3.35 -2.41 -4.17
C VAL A 46 4.01 -3.60 -3.48
N GLN A 47 4.35 -4.65 -4.23
CA GLN A 47 4.98 -5.85 -3.67
C GLN A 47 6.36 -5.54 -3.08
N ALA A 48 7.15 -4.70 -3.76
CA ALA A 48 8.46 -4.28 -3.27
C ALA A 48 8.38 -3.54 -1.92
N LEU A 49 7.35 -2.71 -1.71
CA LEU A 49 7.13 -2.02 -0.43
C LEU A 49 6.73 -2.99 0.68
N LEU A 50 5.85 -3.96 0.38
CA LEU A 50 5.44 -4.99 1.34
C LEU A 50 6.61 -5.89 1.76
N GLU A 51 7.51 -6.21 0.82
CA GLU A 51 8.71 -6.99 1.11
C GLU A 51 9.70 -6.25 2.02
N GLU A 52 9.82 -4.93 1.87
CA GLU A 52 10.60 -4.09 2.79
C GLU A 52 9.98 -4.06 4.19
N GLU A 53 8.67 -3.80 4.27
CA GLU A 53 7.93 -3.78 5.53
C GLU A 53 8.09 -5.10 6.30
N GLN A 54 7.90 -6.23 5.64
CA GLN A 54 8.06 -7.55 6.25
C GLN A 54 9.50 -7.80 6.73
N ARG A 55 10.51 -7.33 5.99
CA ARG A 55 11.90 -7.48 6.37
C ARG A 55 12.22 -6.69 7.63
N GLU A 56 11.71 -5.48 7.75
CA GLU A 56 11.87 -4.65 8.94
C GLU A 56 11.13 -5.24 10.15
N MET A 57 9.92 -5.77 9.97
CA MET A 57 9.21 -6.48 11.04
C MET A 57 9.99 -7.69 11.58
N LEU A 58 10.61 -8.46 10.70
CA LEU A 58 11.47 -9.59 11.09
C LEU A 58 12.72 -9.13 11.85
N ARG A 59 13.26 -7.96 11.53
CA ARG A 59 14.40 -7.36 12.23
C ARG A 59 14.01 -6.81 13.59
N SER A 60 12.81 -6.25 13.73
CA SER A 60 12.31 -5.66 14.97
C SER A 60 11.68 -6.67 15.93
N SER A 61 11.30 -7.87 15.46
CA SER A 61 10.69 -8.91 16.29
C SER A 61 11.59 -9.31 17.46
N ARG A 62 11.07 -9.15 18.69
CA ARG A 62 11.80 -9.42 19.93
C ARG A 62 11.41 -10.78 20.51
N ARG A 63 12.40 -11.49 21.05
CA ARG A 63 12.21 -12.74 21.84
C ARG A 63 12.08 -12.50 23.35
N LEU A 64 12.11 -11.24 23.79
CA LEU A 64 12.07 -10.85 25.20
C LEU A 64 10.61 -10.65 25.66
N PRO A 65 10.32 -10.78 26.97
CA PRO A 65 8.99 -10.51 27.48
C PRO A 65 8.57 -9.07 27.18
N LEU A 66 7.43 -8.93 26.52
CA LEU A 66 6.82 -7.65 26.17
C LEU A 66 6.30 -6.98 27.46
N SER A 67 6.68 -5.73 27.65
CA SER A 67 6.12 -4.83 28.66
C SER A 67 6.00 -3.45 28.04
N THR A 68 5.12 -2.60 28.56
CA THR A 68 4.97 -1.22 28.06
C THR A 68 6.27 -0.40 28.15
N ALA A 69 7.19 -0.76 29.06
CA ALA A 69 8.49 -0.13 29.20
C ALA A 69 9.51 -0.60 28.15
N THR A 70 9.30 -1.76 27.52
CA THR A 70 10.23 -2.40 26.57
C THR A 70 9.63 -2.58 25.18
N PHE A 71 8.38 -2.18 24.96
CA PHE A 71 7.69 -2.27 23.69
C PHE A 71 8.27 -1.26 22.68
N ASN A 72 8.43 -1.65 21.42
CA ASN A 72 8.96 -0.78 20.38
C ASN A 72 7.83 -0.11 19.59
N TYR A 73 7.40 1.08 20.02
CA TYR A 73 6.34 1.82 19.34
C TYR A 73 6.70 2.35 17.94
N GLU A 74 7.97 2.22 17.52
CA GLU A 74 8.44 2.63 16.19
C GLU A 74 8.36 1.50 15.15
N ALA A 75 7.90 0.30 15.55
CA ALA A 75 7.78 -0.86 14.65
C ALA A 75 6.32 -1.34 14.53
N TYR A 76 6.03 -2.02 13.41
CA TYR A 76 4.81 -2.80 13.27
C TYR A 76 4.90 -4.10 14.06
N HIS A 77 3.75 -4.53 14.60
CA HIS A 77 3.62 -5.67 15.49
C HIS A 77 2.49 -6.59 15.04
N THR A 78 2.59 -7.88 15.36
CA THR A 78 1.48 -8.82 15.12
C THR A 78 0.38 -8.61 16.16
N LEU A 79 -0.81 -9.17 15.91
CA LEU A 79 -1.92 -9.06 16.84
C LEU A 79 -1.62 -9.73 18.19
N GLU A 80 -0.82 -10.79 18.22
CA GLU A 80 -0.42 -11.48 19.45
C GLU A 80 0.59 -10.69 20.28
N GLU A 81 1.33 -9.76 19.67
CA GLU A 81 2.29 -8.89 20.35
C GLU A 81 1.62 -7.68 21.02
N VAL A 82 0.35 -7.38 20.71
CA VAL A 82 -0.43 -6.22 21.19
C VAL A 82 -1.53 -6.66 22.15
#